data_AF-A0AAJ1UDL2-F1
#
_entry.id   AF-A0AAJ1UDL2-F1
#
_cell.length_a   1.000
_cell.length_b   1.000
_cell.length_c   1.000
_cell.angle_alpha   90.00
_cell.angle_beta   90.00
_cell.angle_gamma   90.00
#
_symmetry.space_group_name_H-M   'P 1'
#
loop_
_entity.id
_entity.type
_entity.pdbx_description
1 polymer ?
#
loop_
_entity_poly.entity_id
_entity_poly.type
_entity_poly.pdbx_seq_one_letter_code
_entity_poly.pdbx_strand_id
1 'polypeptide(L)'
;MLPLLLMAGAIQSQGAYDEVRQLPDGQTLIMRILDWDLGDGRHERVTVHWLLQEDGRMRYDFDRQPPQTQEVHRQSCARQGMQPSRGVGMIAGEGTAHGYSCTSQR
;
A
#
# COMPACT_ATOMS: atom_id res chain seq x y z
N MET A 1 0.90 40.05 -20.02
CA MET A 1 0.96 39.23 -18.80
C MET A 1 0.17 37.97 -19.08
N LEU A 2 0.83 36.83 -19.31
CA LEU A 2 0.19 35.56 -19.64
C LEU A 2 -0.20 34.84 -18.33
N PRO A 3 -1.45 34.36 -18.17
CA PRO A 3 -1.80 33.55 -17.01
C PRO A 3 -1.20 32.15 -17.19
N LEU A 4 -0.34 31.74 -16.25
CA LEU A 4 0.07 30.34 -16.11
C LEU A 4 -1.16 29.53 -15.67
N LEU A 5 -1.73 28.76 -16.60
CA LEU A 5 -2.68 27.71 -16.30
C LEU A 5 -1.93 26.58 -15.59
N LEU A 6 -2.08 26.51 -14.26
CA LEU A 6 -1.70 25.34 -13.46
C LEU A 6 -2.58 24.17 -13.92
N MET A 7 -2.07 23.37 -14.86
CA MET A 7 -2.61 22.06 -15.16
C MET A 7 -2.39 21.20 -13.90
N ALA A 8 -3.42 21.08 -13.07
CA ALA A 8 -3.50 20.00 -12.10
C ALA A 8 -3.42 18.70 -12.92
N GLY A 9 -2.25 18.07 -12.90
CA GLY A 9 -1.98 16.86 -13.66
C GLY A 9 -3.05 15.82 -13.36
N ALA A 10 -3.69 15.33 -14.41
CA ALA A 10 -4.61 14.21 -14.32
C ALA A 10 -3.91 13.07 -13.56
N ILE A 11 -4.58 12.49 -12.56
CA ILE A 11 -4.17 11.24 -11.94
C ILE A 11 -4.28 10.18 -13.03
N GLN A 12 -3.19 9.94 -13.75
CA GLN A 12 -3.14 8.94 -14.80
C GLN A 12 -2.99 7.57 -14.13
N SER A 13 -4.08 6.84 -13.95
CA SER A 13 -3.99 5.39 -13.66
C SER A 13 -3.41 4.71 -14.91
N GLN A 14 -2.11 4.46 -14.92
CA GLN A 14 -1.40 3.82 -16.02
C GLN A 14 -1.03 2.40 -15.63
N GLY A 15 -1.75 1.40 -16.15
CA GLY A 15 -1.41 -0.03 -16.00
C GLY A 15 -2.09 -0.73 -14.82
N ALA A 16 -1.47 -1.80 -14.31
CA ALA A 16 -2.01 -2.65 -13.24
C ALA A 16 -2.18 -1.95 -11.86
N TYR A 17 -1.94 -0.65 -11.76
CA TYR A 17 -1.93 0.12 -10.51
C TYR A 17 -2.88 1.32 -10.61
N ASP A 18 -3.50 1.70 -9.50
CA ASP A 18 -4.47 2.80 -9.50
C ASP A 18 -3.78 4.17 -9.55
N GLU A 19 -2.68 4.35 -8.82
CA GLU A 19 -1.86 5.56 -8.91
C GLU A 19 -0.37 5.26 -8.65
N VAL A 20 0.50 5.98 -9.35
CA VAL A 20 1.95 5.99 -9.16
C VAL A 20 2.39 7.43 -8.87
N ARG A 21 3.13 7.63 -7.78
CA ARG A 21 3.57 8.95 -7.31
C ARG A 21 5.04 8.94 -6.94
N GLN A 22 5.79 9.94 -7.38
CA GLN A 22 7.15 10.15 -6.88
C GLN A 22 7.10 10.96 -5.57
N LEU A 23 7.80 10.47 -4.55
CA LEU A 23 7.94 11.13 -3.25
C LEU A 23 9.12 12.13 -3.28
N PRO A 24 9.15 13.13 -2.38
CA PRO A 24 10.22 14.13 -2.32
C PRO A 24 11.63 13.55 -2.11
N ASP A 25 11.72 12.35 -1.53
CA ASP A 25 12.98 11.63 -1.31
C ASP A 25 13.41 10.77 -2.51
N GLY A 26 12.74 10.92 -3.66
CA GLY A 26 13.03 10.21 -4.89
C GLY A 26 12.41 8.82 -4.99
N GLN A 27 11.76 8.32 -3.93
CA GLN A 27 11.11 7.01 -3.96
C GLN A 27 9.84 7.03 -4.82
N THR A 28 9.55 5.91 -5.48
CA THR A 28 8.30 5.71 -6.22
C THR A 28 7.27 5.01 -5.34
N LEU A 29 6.20 5.71 -5.01
CA LEU A 29 5.04 5.19 -4.30
C LEU A 29 4.02 4.63 -5.31
N ILE A 30 3.66 3.36 -5.14
CA ILE A 30 2.56 2.70 -5.83
C ILE A 30 1.38 2.66 -4.87
N MET A 31 0.21 3.11 -5.33
CA MET A 31 -1.03 3.07 -4.57
C MET A 31 -2.05 2.20 -5.30
N ARG A 32 -2.71 1.33 -4.54
CA ARG A 32 -3.81 0.50 -5.06
C ARG A 32 -4.95 0.42 -4.06
N ILE A 33 -6.16 0.48 -4.57
CA ILE A 33 -7.39 0.21 -3.84
C ILE A 33 -7.67 -1.29 -3.97
N LEU A 34 -7.81 -1.97 -2.83
CA LEU A 34 -8.16 -3.39 -2.79
C LEU A 34 -9.20 -3.66 -1.71
N ASP A 35 -9.92 -4.76 -1.88
CA ASP A 35 -10.82 -5.29 -0.86
C ASP A 35 -10.01 -6.29 -0.01
N TRP A 36 -9.71 -5.92 1.23
CA TRP A 36 -8.89 -6.70 2.16
C TRP A 36 -9.76 -7.69 2.93
N ASP A 37 -9.47 -8.99 2.81
CA ASP A 37 -10.15 -10.04 3.58
C ASP A 37 -9.68 -10.05 5.05
N LEU A 38 -10.62 -9.88 5.97
CA LEU A 38 -10.36 -9.88 7.42
C LEU A 38 -10.21 -11.29 8.02
N GLY A 39 -10.44 -12.34 7.23
CA GLY A 39 -10.38 -13.74 7.65
C GLY A 39 -11.64 -14.24 8.37
N ASP A 40 -12.69 -13.40 8.44
CA ASP A 40 -14.01 -13.73 9.00
C ASP A 40 -15.14 -13.62 7.95
N GLY A 41 -14.77 -13.59 6.66
CA GLY A 41 -15.69 -13.42 5.53
C GLY A 41 -16.06 -11.96 5.24
N ARG A 42 -15.72 -11.01 6.14
CA ARG A 42 -15.84 -9.58 5.87
C ARG A 42 -14.64 -9.08 5.07
N HIS A 43 -14.92 -8.10 4.22
CA HIS A 43 -13.92 -7.42 3.42
C HIS A 43 -13.98 -5.92 3.70
N GLU A 44 -12.81 -5.29 3.77
CA GLU A 44 -12.68 -3.84 3.96
C GLU A 44 -11.95 -3.23 2.77
N ARG A 45 -12.55 -2.21 2.14
CA ARG A 45 -11.92 -1.52 1.03
C ARG A 45 -10.87 -0.54 1.55
N VAL A 46 -9.62 -0.75 1.17
CA VAL A 46 -8.46 0.01 1.64
C VAL A 46 -7.58 0.49 0.50
N THR A 47 -6.83 1.56 0.75
CA THR A 47 -5.72 1.97 -0.14
C THR A 47 -4.42 1.44 0.44
N VAL A 48 -3.69 0.63 -0.32
CA VAL A 48 -2.39 0.11 0.06
C VAL A 48 -1.29 0.89 -0.64
N HIS A 49 -0.25 1.21 0.12
CA HIS A 49 0.95 1.89 -0.31
C HIS A 49 2.11 0.90 -0.42
N TRP A 50 2.75 0.83 -1.59
CA TRP A 50 4.04 0.15 -1.75
C TRP A 50 5.10 1.11 -2.26
N LEU A 51 6.34 0.88 -1.87
CA LEU A 51 7.49 1.58 -2.44
C LEU A 51 8.13 0.67 -3.49
N LEU A 52 8.11 1.10 -4.75
CA LEU A 52 8.82 0.40 -5.81
C LEU A 52 10.32 0.56 -5.60
N GLN A 53 11.02 -0.57 -5.53
CA GLN A 53 12.46 -0.64 -5.39
C GLN A 53 13.13 -0.72 -6.77
N GLU A 54 14.43 -0.45 -6.83
CA GLU A 54 15.23 -0.48 -8.07
C GLU A 54 15.25 -1.87 -8.72
N ASP A 55 15.15 -2.93 -7.92
CA ASP A 55 15.06 -4.33 -8.37
C ASP A 55 13.67 -4.72 -8.92
N GLY A 56 12.75 -3.75 -9.02
CA GLY A 56 11.38 -3.93 -9.49
C GLY A 56 10.44 -4.56 -8.46
N ARG A 57 10.91 -4.87 -7.25
CA ARG A 57 10.05 -5.37 -6.17
C ARG A 57 9.35 -4.23 -5.47
N MET A 58 8.21 -4.55 -4.86
CA MET A 58 7.39 -3.63 -4.10
C MET A 58 7.55 -3.90 -2.61
N ARG A 59 7.93 -2.84 -1.87
CA ARG A 59 8.13 -2.85 -0.43
C ARG A 59 6.86 -2.42 0.29
N TYR A 60 6.33 -3.29 1.14
CA TYR A 60 5.27 -2.96 2.09
C TYR A 60 5.89 -2.57 3.44
N ASP A 61 5.41 -1.47 4.00
CA ASP A 61 5.79 -0.93 5.30
C ASP A 61 4.52 -0.51 6.04
N PHE A 62 4.27 -1.12 7.19
CA PHE A 62 3.05 -0.89 7.98
C PHE A 62 2.91 0.59 8.36
N ASP A 63 3.99 1.23 8.82
CA ASP A 63 3.93 2.60 9.34
C ASP A 63 3.72 3.66 8.26
N ARG A 64 3.91 3.29 6.99
CA ARG A 64 3.68 4.15 5.82
C ARG A 64 2.30 3.97 5.20
N GLN A 65 1.50 3.05 5.72
CA GLN A 65 0.14 2.87 5.24
C GLN A 65 -0.78 4.00 5.71
N PRO A 66 -1.86 4.29 4.96
CA PRO A 66 -2.93 5.15 5.45
C PRO A 66 -3.49 4.67 6.79
N PRO A 67 -3.99 5.56 7.67
CA PRO A 67 -4.52 5.18 8.98
C PRO A 67 -5.59 4.08 8.93
N GLN A 68 -6.49 4.13 7.93
CA GLN A 68 -7.51 3.10 7.71
C GLN A 68 -6.89 1.73 7.42
N THR A 69 -5.90 1.68 6.52
CA THR A 69 -5.20 0.45 6.14
C THR A 69 -4.40 -0.12 7.30
N GLN A 70 -3.76 0.73 8.11
CA GLN A 70 -3.11 0.30 9.35
C GLN A 70 -4.10 -0.38 10.30
N GLU A 71 -5.29 0.20 10.45
CA GLU A 71 -6.31 -0.32 11.34
C GLU A 71 -6.86 -1.67 10.87
N VAL A 72 -7.15 -1.80 9.58
CA VAL A 72 -7.56 -3.08 8.97
C VAL A 72 -6.48 -4.15 9.15
N HIS A 73 -5.20 -3.81 8.97
CA HIS A 73 -4.10 -4.74 9.20
C HIS A 73 -3.99 -5.15 10.69
N ARG A 74 -4.16 -4.21 11.63
CA ARG A 74 -4.22 -4.53 13.07
C ARG A 74 -5.34 -5.51 13.38
N GLN A 75 -6.55 -5.24 12.88
CA GLN A 75 -7.72 -6.10 13.10
C GLN A 75 -7.50 -7.49 12.52
N SER A 76 -6.99 -7.57 11.29
CA SER A 76 -6.68 -8.85 10.61
C SER A 76 -5.65 -9.68 11.39
N CYS A 77 -4.59 -9.06 11.93
CA CYS A 77 -3.62 -9.77 12.76
C CYS A 77 -4.16 -10.14 14.15
N ALA A 78 -4.94 -9.25 14.78
CA ALA A 78 -5.50 -9.49 16.12
C ALA A 78 -6.43 -10.71 16.15
N ARG A 79 -7.12 -11.01 15.04
CA ARG A 79 -7.91 -12.25 14.87
C ARG A 79 -7.08 -13.53 15.05
N GLN A 80 -5.79 -13.46 14.79
CA GLN A 80 -4.85 -14.58 14.94
C GLN A 80 -4.08 -14.52 16.27
N GLY A 81 -4.44 -13.60 17.19
CA GLY A 81 -3.66 -13.34 18.41
C GLY A 81 -2.30 -12.67 18.13
N MET A 82 -2.12 -12.13 16.93
CA MET A 82 -0.87 -11.55 16.44
C MET A 82 -0.96 -10.03 16.31
N GLN A 83 0.17 -9.41 15.96
CA GLN A 83 0.24 -8.00 15.61
C GLN A 83 0.79 -7.82 14.18
N PRO A 84 0.55 -6.66 13.53
CA PRO A 84 1.24 -6.32 12.30
C PRO A 84 2.75 -6.46 12.45
N SER A 85 3.37 -7.16 11.51
CA SER A 85 4.83 -7.17 11.40
C SER A 85 5.33 -5.75 11.15
N ARG A 86 6.34 -5.34 11.90
CA ARG A 86 7.13 -4.12 11.63
C ARG A 86 8.33 -4.40 10.72
N GLY A 87 8.50 -5.66 10.33
CA GLY A 87 9.43 -6.04 9.28
C GLY A 87 8.93 -5.63 7.91
N VAL A 88 9.82 -5.72 6.93
CA VAL A 88 9.54 -5.33 5.56
C VAL A 88 9.04 -6.52 4.76
N GLY A 89 7.84 -6.42 4.19
CA GLY A 89 7.32 -7.39 3.23
C GLY A 89 7.67 -6.99 1.80
N MET A 90 8.12 -7.95 1.00
CA MET A 90 8.57 -7.71 -0.36
C MET A 90 7.80 -8.60 -1.32
N ILE A 91 7.20 -7.98 -2.34
CA ILE A 91 6.44 -8.69 -3.37
C ILE A 91 6.96 -8.33 -4.76
N ALA A 92 6.80 -9.23 -5.72
CA ALA A 92 7.23 -9.04 -7.10
C ALA A 92 6.15 -9.54 -8.06
N GLY A 93 6.20 -9.10 -9.32
CA GLY A 93 5.27 -9.50 -10.37
C GLY A 93 4.08 -8.56 -10.53
N GLU A 94 3.53 -8.55 -11.74
CA GLU A 94 2.33 -7.79 -12.08
C GLU A 94 1.09 -8.38 -11.36
N GLY A 95 0.20 -7.50 -10.88
CA GLY A 95 -1.03 -7.92 -10.20
C GLY A 95 -0.86 -8.36 -8.74
N THR A 96 0.36 -8.52 -8.23
CA THR A 96 0.60 -8.89 -6.82
C THR A 96 0.03 -7.82 -5.89
N ALA A 97 -0.80 -8.22 -4.93
CA ALA A 97 -1.65 -7.32 -4.17
C ALA A 97 -1.43 -7.36 -2.65
N HIS A 98 -0.53 -8.21 -2.14
CA HIS A 98 -0.35 -8.35 -0.69
C HIS A 98 1.09 -8.68 -0.30
N GLY A 99 1.70 -7.78 0.48
CA GLY A 99 3.01 -7.95 1.14
C GLY A 99 2.94 -7.73 2.66
N TYR A 100 1.74 -7.67 3.23
CA TYR A 100 1.57 -7.55 4.67
C TYR A 100 1.84 -8.88 5.36
N SER A 101 2.28 -8.84 6.61
CA SER A 101 2.48 -10.02 7.44
C SER A 101 2.10 -9.74 8.89
N CYS A 102 1.72 -10.79 9.60
CA CYS A 102 1.50 -10.76 11.04
C CYS A 102 2.65 -11.47 11.74
N THR A 103 2.94 -11.09 12.98
CA THR A 103 3.96 -11.73 13.80
C THR A 103 3.43 -11.93 15.22
N SER A 104 3.93 -12.97 15.91
CA SER A 104 3.58 -13.24 17.30
C SER A 104 3.97 -12.07 18.20
N GLN A 105 3.08 -11.71 19.12
CA GLN A 105 3.42 -10.82 20.23
C GLN A 105 4.42 -11.59 21.12
N ARG A 106 5.67 -11.16 21.19
CA ARG A 106 6.63 -11.72 22.16
C ARG A 106 6.36 -11.19 23.55
#